data_AF-A0A5P8KD64-F1
#
_entry.id   AF-A0A5P8KD64-F1
#
_cell.length_a   1.000
_cell.length_b   1.000
_cell.length_c   1.000
_cell.angle_alpha   90.00
_cell.angle_beta   90.00
_cell.angle_gamma   90.00
#
_symmetry.space_group_name_H-M   'P 1'
#
loop_
_entity.id
_entity.type
_entity.pdbx_description
1 polymer ?
#
loop_
_entity_poly.entity_id
_entity_poly.type
_entity_poly.pdbx_seq_one_letter_code
_entity_poly.pdbx_strand_id
1 'polypeptide(L)'
;MTVARNPVIRGFAPDPSLIRVGEWYYVATSSFEWFPTIPIHRSRDLAHGEYAGHVRGAAPGGSLAGVPDSGGVRAPSLSCDGDRFWVVYTIVRSVGTRYFDLDTYVSTAPAVDGDWTAPRRVVSHGFDPALFHHEGRLWLLDMQSDHRPGGERFAGIVLTELDRSTLRPLGDTHLLLQHDRLIEGPKLLPHDGWYYLVLAEARDRAWSAYWAGDTGMVSTYASRVMLEGQVRFASATGAERERLGSILASTYRVVASCSTGFGQRDLALSALTTAKSLAREVGNPVLSALLDSTLSWVYLRGAKLPRAVAVAERAALAIEPSFSDGSRPQLIAYGRNMISAAVAASRREDGESADNYLSQAHAAAARLGRDEKLYGTSFGPTAAKTEAVGIHVALKDYGRALQLANQEDLQKLPQGMSKIARNRYKLDVALAQASTGLYDKAGDTLVEVGMDAPEWVRHQALPGVIGKRLARVSTAKVRQIGDLIGVPLIS
;
A
#
# COMPACT_ATOMS: atom_id res chain seq x y z
N MET A 1 -19.97 -3.54 -20.10
CA MET A 1 -18.77 -3.76 -19.25
C MET A 1 -19.04 -3.08 -17.93
N THR A 2 -19.18 -3.83 -16.83
CA THR A 2 -19.45 -3.25 -15.50
C THR A 2 -18.13 -2.76 -14.90
N VAL A 3 -18.09 -1.54 -14.39
CA VAL A 3 -16.89 -0.96 -13.75
C VAL A 3 -16.99 -1.14 -12.24
N ALA A 4 -16.08 -1.92 -11.66
CA ALA A 4 -15.99 -2.11 -10.21
C ALA A 4 -15.49 -0.84 -9.50
N ARG A 5 -16.08 -0.51 -8.33
CA ARG A 5 -15.59 0.55 -7.44
C ARG A 5 -15.01 -0.08 -6.18
N ASN A 6 -13.70 0.10 -5.97
CA ASN A 6 -13.03 -0.39 -4.78
C ASN A 6 -13.34 0.48 -3.53
N PRO A 7 -13.42 -0.12 -2.33
CA PRO A 7 -13.37 -1.57 -2.08
C PRO A 7 -14.70 -2.26 -2.44
N VAL A 8 -14.60 -3.40 -3.16
CA VAL A 8 -15.77 -4.20 -3.60
C VAL A 8 -16.47 -4.87 -2.41
N ILE A 9 -15.70 -5.34 -1.43
CA ILE A 9 -16.19 -5.83 -0.13
C ILE A 9 -15.72 -4.81 0.92
N ARG A 10 -16.67 -4.12 1.57
CA ARG A 10 -16.36 -3.05 2.53
C ARG A 10 -16.23 -3.60 3.95
N GLY A 11 -15.50 -2.87 4.80
CA GLY A 11 -15.34 -3.20 6.22
C GLY A 11 -14.23 -4.23 6.45
N PHE A 12 -14.38 -5.05 7.49
CA PHE A 12 -13.42 -6.08 7.87
C PHE A 12 -13.51 -7.28 6.93
N ALA A 13 -12.83 -7.18 5.78
CA ALA A 13 -12.73 -8.23 4.77
C ALA A 13 -11.26 -8.45 4.29
N PRO A 14 -10.32 -8.74 5.19
CA PRO A 14 -8.90 -8.95 4.86
C PRO A 14 -8.63 -10.28 4.13
N ASP A 15 -7.44 -10.36 3.52
CA ASP A 15 -6.86 -11.57 2.92
C ASP A 15 -7.79 -12.30 1.92
N PRO A 16 -8.28 -11.60 0.87
CA PRO A 16 -9.27 -12.17 -0.05
C PRO A 16 -8.67 -13.32 -0.87
N SER A 17 -9.27 -14.51 -0.73
CA SER A 17 -9.02 -15.66 -1.60
C SER A 17 -10.14 -15.81 -2.62
N LEU A 18 -9.85 -15.42 -3.87
CA LEU A 18 -10.81 -15.41 -4.96
C LEU A 18 -10.69 -16.65 -5.85
N ILE A 19 -11.82 -17.28 -6.16
CA ILE A 19 -11.95 -18.28 -7.23
C ILE A 19 -13.14 -18.00 -8.12
N ARG A 20 -13.18 -18.66 -9.29
CA ARG A 20 -14.34 -18.69 -10.18
C ARG A 20 -14.83 -20.13 -10.32
N VAL A 21 -16.14 -20.33 -10.16
CA VAL A 21 -16.82 -21.61 -10.44
C VAL A 21 -18.05 -21.31 -11.29
N GLY A 22 -18.04 -21.79 -12.54
CA GLY A 22 -19.05 -21.43 -13.53
C GLY A 22 -19.13 -19.92 -13.77
N GLU A 23 -20.33 -19.36 -13.59
CA GLU A 23 -20.61 -17.92 -13.76
C GLU A 23 -20.31 -17.08 -12.52
N TRP A 24 -19.97 -17.71 -11.39
CA TRP A 24 -19.79 -17.02 -10.12
C TRP A 24 -18.32 -16.93 -9.74
N TYR A 25 -17.98 -15.76 -9.21
CA TYR A 25 -16.75 -15.51 -8.45
C TYR A 25 -17.07 -15.61 -6.97
N TYR A 26 -16.20 -16.25 -6.20
CA TYR A 26 -16.33 -16.39 -4.76
C TYR A 26 -15.08 -15.86 -4.07
N VAL A 27 -15.25 -15.16 -2.95
CA VAL A 27 -14.16 -14.57 -2.17
C VAL A 27 -14.32 -14.94 -0.71
N ALA A 28 -13.40 -15.74 -0.18
CA ALA A 28 -13.27 -15.98 1.25
C ALA A 28 -12.31 -14.97 1.88
N THR A 29 -12.61 -14.48 3.08
CA THR A 29 -11.75 -13.54 3.82
C THR A 29 -11.47 -14.05 5.24
N SER A 30 -10.36 -13.61 5.83
CA SER A 30 -10.02 -13.97 7.21
C SER A 30 -11.00 -13.34 8.21
N SER A 31 -11.20 -14.02 9.34
CA SER A 31 -12.12 -13.59 10.41
C SER A 31 -11.43 -13.42 11.77
N PHE A 32 -10.20 -13.90 11.91
CA PHE A 32 -9.41 -13.85 13.14
C PHE A 32 -10.21 -14.46 14.31
N GLU A 33 -10.37 -13.74 15.41
CA GLU A 33 -11.15 -14.14 16.58
C GLU A 33 -12.68 -14.11 16.37
N TRP A 34 -13.17 -13.51 15.29
CA TRP A 34 -14.60 -13.28 15.08
C TRP A 34 -15.36 -14.53 14.61
N PHE A 35 -16.59 -14.67 15.11
CA PHE A 35 -17.59 -15.63 14.63
C PHE A 35 -18.78 -14.89 13.98
N PRO A 36 -19.42 -15.48 12.95
CA PRO A 36 -19.04 -16.72 12.26
C PRO A 36 -17.73 -16.59 11.46
N THR A 37 -16.97 -17.68 11.36
CA THR A 37 -15.61 -17.67 10.81
C THR A 37 -15.60 -17.85 9.29
N ILE A 38 -14.60 -17.25 8.62
CA ILE A 38 -14.40 -17.34 7.15
C ILE A 38 -15.65 -16.93 6.36
N PRO A 39 -16.04 -15.64 6.39
CA PRO A 39 -17.11 -15.15 5.54
C PRO A 39 -16.75 -15.30 4.06
N ILE A 40 -17.75 -15.70 3.26
CA ILE A 40 -17.65 -15.89 1.81
C ILE A 40 -18.61 -14.91 1.15
N HIS A 41 -18.12 -14.17 0.17
CA HIS A 41 -18.92 -13.33 -0.71
C HIS A 41 -18.91 -13.92 -2.13
N ARG A 42 -19.95 -13.65 -2.92
CA ARG A 42 -19.99 -14.01 -4.34
C ARG A 42 -20.37 -12.84 -5.23
N SER A 43 -19.97 -12.92 -6.50
CA SER A 43 -20.25 -11.91 -7.52
C SER A 43 -20.31 -12.55 -8.90
N ARG A 44 -21.11 -12.02 -9.82
CA ARG A 44 -21.08 -12.43 -11.25
C ARG A 44 -20.20 -11.52 -12.10
N ASP A 45 -19.88 -10.33 -11.61
CA ASP A 45 -19.27 -9.27 -12.41
C ASP A 45 -18.04 -8.62 -11.75
N LEU A 46 -17.60 -9.14 -10.59
CA LEU A 46 -16.51 -8.62 -9.76
C LEU A 46 -16.73 -7.18 -9.23
N ALA A 47 -17.86 -6.56 -9.54
CA ALA A 47 -18.19 -5.20 -9.16
C ALA A 47 -19.19 -5.16 -7.99
N HIS A 48 -20.15 -6.09 -8.00
CA HIS A 48 -21.20 -6.19 -6.99
C HIS A 48 -21.04 -7.52 -6.25
N GLY A 49 -20.62 -7.44 -4.99
CA GLY A 49 -20.49 -8.60 -4.10
C GLY A 49 -21.73 -8.75 -3.22
N GLU A 50 -22.18 -9.98 -3.02
CA GLU A 50 -23.20 -10.34 -2.05
C GLU A 50 -22.65 -11.38 -1.06
N TYR A 51 -23.14 -11.35 0.19
CA TYR A 51 -22.76 -12.34 1.18
C TYR A 51 -23.33 -13.71 0.80
N ALA A 52 -22.45 -14.70 0.69
CA ALA A 52 -22.76 -16.06 0.26
C ALA A 52 -22.69 -17.08 1.41
N GLY A 53 -22.60 -16.60 2.66
CA GLY A 53 -22.45 -17.45 3.84
C GLY A 53 -21.04 -17.45 4.39
N HIS A 54 -20.69 -18.53 5.08
CA HIS A 54 -19.42 -18.71 5.75
C HIS A 54 -19.11 -20.21 5.89
N VAL A 55 -17.87 -20.55 6.20
CA VAL A 55 -17.46 -21.96 6.39
C VAL A 55 -17.99 -22.46 7.74
N ARG A 56 -19.13 -23.14 7.71
CA ARG A 56 -19.78 -23.67 8.92
C ARG A 56 -18.90 -24.73 9.59
N GLY A 57 -18.73 -24.63 10.91
CA GLY A 57 -17.94 -25.59 11.68
C GLY A 57 -16.42 -25.46 11.52
N ALA A 58 -15.91 -24.38 10.92
CA ALA A 58 -14.47 -24.20 10.73
C ALA A 58 -13.66 -24.09 12.04
N ALA A 59 -14.29 -23.76 13.17
CA ALA A 59 -13.63 -23.84 14.47
C ALA A 59 -13.72 -25.28 15.02
N PRO A 60 -12.59 -26.00 15.19
CA PRO A 60 -12.59 -27.32 15.82
C PRO A 60 -13.22 -27.25 17.20
N GLY A 61 -14.17 -28.15 17.50
CA GLY A 61 -14.93 -28.12 18.75
C GLY A 61 -15.93 -26.97 18.88
N GLY A 62 -16.16 -26.20 17.81
CA GLY A 62 -17.17 -25.13 17.77
C GLY A 62 -16.79 -23.85 18.53
N SER A 63 -15.53 -23.68 18.92
CA SER A 63 -15.10 -22.53 19.74
C SER A 63 -13.69 -22.06 19.38
N LEU A 64 -13.47 -20.74 19.46
CA LEU A 64 -12.14 -20.10 19.45
C LEU A 64 -11.81 -19.47 20.82
N ALA A 65 -12.52 -19.85 21.88
CA ALA A 65 -12.26 -19.30 23.22
C ALA A 65 -10.78 -19.45 23.60
N GLY A 66 -10.19 -18.35 24.07
CA GLY A 66 -8.77 -18.29 24.47
C GLY A 66 -7.77 -17.98 23.36
N VAL A 67 -8.20 -17.80 22.09
CA VAL A 67 -7.31 -17.19 21.10
C VAL A 67 -7.07 -15.71 21.46
N PRO A 68 -5.84 -15.19 21.28
CA PRO A 68 -5.56 -13.78 21.52
C PRO A 68 -6.21 -12.90 20.46
N ASP A 69 -6.33 -11.60 20.75
CA ASP A 69 -6.73 -10.59 19.76
C ASP A 69 -5.84 -10.67 18.50
N SER A 70 -6.44 -10.62 17.32
CA SER A 70 -5.76 -10.85 16.03
C SER A 70 -5.09 -12.23 15.87
N GLY A 71 -5.45 -13.19 16.73
CA GLY A 71 -5.19 -14.61 16.56
C GLY A 71 -6.29 -15.26 15.71
N GLY A 72 -6.71 -16.46 16.09
CA GLY A 72 -7.84 -17.14 15.46
C GLY A 72 -7.60 -17.45 13.99
N VAL A 73 -8.65 -17.36 13.17
CA VAL A 73 -8.63 -17.76 11.76
C VAL A 73 -7.95 -16.71 10.88
N ARG A 74 -6.71 -16.98 10.46
CA ARG A 74 -5.95 -16.13 9.52
C ARG A 74 -6.29 -16.45 8.06
N ALA A 75 -5.51 -15.91 7.11
CA ALA A 75 -5.77 -15.92 5.68
C ALA A 75 -6.26 -17.30 5.19
N PRO A 76 -7.53 -17.41 4.79
CA PRO A 76 -8.06 -18.64 4.22
C PRO A 76 -7.67 -18.72 2.75
N SER A 77 -7.58 -19.93 2.24
CA SER A 77 -7.46 -20.20 0.82
C SER A 77 -8.63 -21.06 0.36
N LEU A 78 -9.55 -20.43 -0.36
CA LEU A 78 -10.64 -21.09 -1.07
C LEU A 78 -10.12 -21.62 -2.43
N SER A 79 -10.49 -22.86 -2.76
CA SER A 79 -10.24 -23.50 -4.06
C SER A 79 -11.41 -24.42 -4.44
N CYS A 80 -11.45 -24.87 -5.69
CA CYS A 80 -12.43 -25.85 -6.18
C CYS A 80 -11.71 -26.82 -7.11
N ASP A 81 -12.04 -28.11 -7.00
CA ASP A 81 -11.44 -29.16 -7.83
C ASP A 81 -12.32 -29.61 -9.01
N GLY A 82 -13.42 -28.88 -9.25
CA GLY A 82 -14.43 -29.19 -10.26
C GLY A 82 -15.66 -29.93 -9.72
N ASP A 83 -15.53 -30.60 -8.58
CA ASP A 83 -16.64 -31.34 -7.93
C ASP A 83 -17.08 -30.65 -6.63
N ARG A 84 -16.12 -30.18 -5.83
CA ARG A 84 -16.38 -29.57 -4.53
C ARG A 84 -15.48 -28.38 -4.24
N PHE A 85 -15.95 -27.53 -3.33
CA PHE A 85 -15.19 -26.46 -2.74
C PHE A 85 -14.28 -27.00 -1.64
N TRP A 86 -13.11 -26.39 -1.55
CA TRP A 86 -12.10 -26.66 -0.55
C TRP A 86 -11.73 -25.34 0.11
N VAL A 87 -11.55 -25.36 1.43
CA VAL A 87 -10.96 -24.25 2.15
C VAL A 87 -9.85 -24.80 3.03
N VAL A 88 -8.67 -24.17 2.94
CA VAL A 88 -7.59 -24.38 3.89
C VAL A 88 -7.36 -23.08 4.65
N TYR A 89 -7.10 -23.17 5.95
CA TYR A 89 -6.92 -22.01 6.82
C TYR A 89 -6.15 -22.41 8.07
N THR A 90 -5.66 -21.43 8.80
CA THR A 90 -4.93 -21.64 10.05
C THR A 90 -5.64 -21.01 11.21
N ILE A 91 -5.57 -21.67 12.36
CA ILE A 91 -5.96 -21.10 13.65
C ILE A 91 -4.69 -20.77 14.43
N VAL A 92 -4.42 -19.48 14.60
CA VAL A 92 -3.23 -18.97 15.30
C VAL A 92 -3.56 -18.70 16.77
N ARG A 93 -2.73 -19.24 17.66
CA ARG A 93 -2.87 -19.16 19.13
C ARG A 93 -1.81 -18.31 19.80
N SER A 94 -0.72 -18.00 19.10
CA SER A 94 0.29 -17.06 19.57
C SER A 94 0.44 -15.87 18.62
N VAL A 95 0.31 -14.68 19.17
CA VAL A 95 0.52 -13.41 18.46
C VAL A 95 1.48 -12.56 19.29
N GLY A 96 2.39 -11.84 18.63
CA GLY A 96 3.38 -10.98 19.32
C GLY A 96 4.55 -11.70 19.99
N THR A 97 4.63 -13.03 19.87
CA THR A 97 5.78 -13.83 20.35
C THR A 97 6.70 -14.23 19.19
N ARG A 98 7.84 -14.87 19.48
CA ARG A 98 8.72 -15.46 18.46
C ARG A 98 8.14 -16.73 17.81
N TYR A 99 7.15 -17.34 18.44
CA TYR A 99 6.52 -18.58 17.98
C TYR A 99 5.26 -18.29 17.16
N PHE A 100 4.92 -19.21 16.27
CA PHE A 100 3.62 -19.29 15.64
C PHE A 100 2.99 -20.62 16.05
N ASP A 101 2.39 -20.64 17.24
CA ASP A 101 1.57 -21.76 17.69
C ASP A 101 0.29 -21.74 16.87
N LEU A 102 0.19 -22.67 15.93
CA LEU A 102 -0.93 -22.73 15.00
C LEU A 102 -1.22 -24.16 14.58
N ASP A 103 -2.41 -24.35 14.05
CA ASP A 103 -2.82 -25.56 13.35
C ASP A 103 -3.47 -25.19 12.02
N THR A 104 -3.09 -25.91 10.97
CA THR A 104 -3.68 -25.80 9.63
C THR A 104 -4.80 -26.84 9.47
N TYR A 105 -5.94 -26.39 8.96
CA TYR A 105 -7.12 -27.22 8.74
C TYR A 105 -7.62 -27.11 7.32
N VAL A 106 -8.20 -28.20 6.83
CA VAL A 106 -8.92 -28.28 5.56
C VAL A 106 -10.37 -28.68 5.82
N SER A 107 -11.30 -28.01 5.16
CA SER A 107 -12.71 -28.39 5.08
C SER A 107 -13.18 -28.38 3.62
N THR A 108 -14.17 -29.20 3.30
CA THR A 108 -14.74 -29.30 1.94
C THR A 108 -16.26 -29.22 1.97
N ALA A 109 -16.87 -28.76 0.88
CA ALA A 109 -18.31 -28.73 0.72
C ALA A 109 -18.69 -28.83 -0.77
N PRO A 110 -19.84 -29.43 -1.13
CA PRO A 110 -20.32 -29.43 -2.52
C PRO A 110 -20.70 -28.02 -3.01
N ALA A 111 -21.07 -27.12 -2.09
CA ALA A 111 -21.40 -25.73 -2.37
C ALA A 111 -20.94 -24.83 -1.21
N VAL A 112 -20.63 -23.56 -1.47
CA VAL A 112 -20.14 -22.62 -0.45
C VAL A 112 -21.14 -22.35 0.68
N ASP A 113 -22.43 -22.41 0.37
CA ASP A 113 -23.57 -22.26 1.28
C ASP A 113 -24.12 -23.60 1.79
N GLY A 114 -23.49 -24.71 1.40
CA GLY A 114 -23.85 -26.07 1.80
C GLY A 114 -23.20 -26.52 3.11
N ASP A 115 -23.29 -27.83 3.35
CA ASP A 115 -22.71 -28.46 4.53
C ASP A 115 -21.22 -28.70 4.34
N TRP A 116 -20.42 -27.98 5.14
CA TRP A 116 -18.99 -28.15 5.20
C TRP A 116 -18.64 -29.35 6.08
N THR A 117 -17.68 -30.16 5.63
CA THR A 117 -17.13 -31.26 6.43
C THR A 117 -16.45 -30.71 7.69
N ALA A 118 -16.45 -31.50 8.78
CA ALA A 118 -15.68 -31.17 9.97
C ALA A 118 -14.19 -30.91 9.62
N PRO A 119 -13.54 -29.95 10.30
CA PRO A 119 -12.20 -29.51 9.94
C PRO A 119 -11.17 -30.61 10.20
N ARG A 120 -10.40 -30.95 9.17
CA ARG A 120 -9.35 -31.97 9.26
C ARG A 120 -8.00 -31.28 9.35
N ARG A 121 -7.27 -31.56 10.43
CA ARG A 121 -5.92 -31.04 10.64
C ARG A 121 -4.97 -31.64 9.59
N VAL A 122 -4.12 -30.80 9.01
CA VAL A 122 -3.05 -31.19 8.09
C VAL A 122 -1.69 -30.76 8.65
N VAL A 123 -0.61 -31.08 7.94
CA VAL A 123 0.73 -30.59 8.29
C VAL A 123 0.72 -29.06 8.41
N SER A 124 1.45 -28.54 9.39
CA SER A 124 1.43 -27.12 9.77
C SER A 124 2.87 -26.62 9.88
N HIS A 125 3.41 -26.03 8.80
CA HIS A 125 4.77 -25.46 8.82
C HIS A 125 4.74 -23.98 9.22
N GLY A 126 3.64 -23.30 8.93
CA GLY A 126 3.36 -21.91 9.27
C GLY A 126 1.98 -21.48 8.79
N PHE A 127 1.76 -20.18 8.63
CA PHE A 127 0.45 -19.63 8.27
C PHE A 127 0.30 -19.39 6.75
N ASP A 128 -0.81 -18.75 6.37
CA ASP A 128 -1.20 -18.52 4.97
C ASP A 128 -1.19 -19.77 4.08
N PRO A 129 -1.89 -20.84 4.49
CA PRO A 129 -1.92 -22.05 3.70
C PRO A 129 -2.71 -21.84 2.40
N ALA A 130 -2.31 -22.54 1.35
CA ALA A 130 -3.05 -22.63 0.10
C ALA A 130 -3.05 -24.05 -0.47
N LEU A 131 -4.17 -24.44 -1.07
CA LEU A 131 -4.27 -25.69 -1.80
C LEU A 131 -4.10 -25.43 -3.30
N PHE A 132 -3.26 -26.24 -3.93
CA PHE A 132 -3.07 -26.27 -5.36
C PHE A 132 -3.51 -27.63 -5.92
N HIS A 133 -4.50 -27.60 -6.82
CA HIS A 133 -5.01 -28.78 -7.50
C HIS A 133 -4.40 -28.87 -8.89
N HIS A 134 -3.75 -29.98 -9.22
CA HIS A 134 -3.13 -30.16 -10.52
C HIS A 134 -3.12 -31.65 -10.91
N GLU A 135 -3.69 -31.97 -12.09
CA GLU A 135 -3.66 -33.33 -12.67
C GLU A 135 -4.06 -34.43 -11.68
N GLY A 136 -5.14 -34.22 -10.93
CA GLY A 136 -5.63 -35.19 -9.94
C GLY A 136 -4.82 -35.25 -8.64
N ARG A 137 -3.74 -34.48 -8.51
CA ARG A 137 -2.91 -34.35 -7.31
C ARG A 137 -3.34 -33.14 -6.48
N LEU A 138 -2.93 -33.12 -5.22
CA LEU A 138 -3.23 -32.05 -4.28
C LEU A 138 -1.95 -31.66 -3.56
N TRP A 139 -1.68 -30.36 -3.55
CA TRP A 139 -0.50 -29.81 -2.91
C TRP A 139 -0.89 -28.74 -1.91
N LEU A 140 -0.25 -28.76 -0.75
CA LEU A 140 -0.31 -27.71 0.24
C LEU A 140 0.90 -26.80 0.07
N LEU A 141 0.65 -25.50 -0.05
CA LEU A 141 1.64 -24.45 0.12
C LEU A 141 1.39 -23.77 1.45
N ASP A 142 2.44 -23.45 2.19
CA ASP A 142 2.39 -22.54 3.33
C ASP A 142 3.74 -21.82 3.47
N MET A 143 3.77 -20.75 4.25
CA MET A 143 5.05 -20.21 4.71
C MET A 143 5.62 -21.15 5.78
N GLN A 144 6.92 -21.43 5.73
CA GLN A 144 7.59 -22.17 6.79
C GLN A 144 8.09 -21.21 7.87
N SER A 145 7.76 -21.50 9.12
CA SER A 145 8.28 -20.76 10.27
C SER A 145 9.41 -21.51 10.97
N ASP A 146 10.64 -20.99 10.91
CA ASP A 146 11.75 -21.50 11.72
C ASP A 146 11.92 -20.70 13.02
N HIS A 147 11.56 -21.32 14.14
CA HIS A 147 11.66 -20.71 15.47
C HIS A 147 12.98 -21.05 16.19
N ARG A 148 13.87 -21.86 15.60
CA ARG A 148 15.14 -22.24 16.23
C ARG A 148 16.05 -21.02 16.42
N PRO A 149 16.90 -20.95 17.45
CA PRO A 149 17.89 -19.87 17.57
C PRO A 149 18.72 -19.75 16.28
N GLY A 150 18.79 -18.55 15.70
CA GLY A 150 19.45 -18.30 14.41
C GLY A 150 18.66 -18.70 13.15
N GLY A 151 17.48 -19.32 13.30
CA GLY A 151 16.57 -19.64 12.19
C GLY A 151 15.71 -18.44 11.76
N GLU A 152 15.38 -18.41 10.47
CA GLU A 152 14.52 -17.38 9.87
C GLU A 152 13.03 -17.69 10.11
N ARG A 153 12.33 -16.86 10.88
CA ARG A 153 10.90 -17.12 11.18
C ARG A 153 9.98 -17.03 9.94
N PHE A 154 10.44 -16.50 8.81
CA PHE A 154 9.87 -16.74 7.47
C PHE A 154 10.92 -17.50 6.65
N ALA A 155 11.03 -18.81 6.84
CA ALA A 155 12.07 -19.65 6.24
C ALA A 155 11.85 -19.97 4.75
N GLY A 156 10.85 -19.34 4.14
CA GLY A 156 10.47 -19.52 2.75
C GLY A 156 9.10 -20.14 2.57
N ILE A 157 8.75 -20.39 1.31
CA ILE A 157 7.53 -21.07 0.91
C ILE A 157 7.84 -22.52 0.65
N VAL A 158 7.08 -23.40 1.29
CA VAL A 158 7.22 -24.85 1.12
C VAL A 158 6.03 -25.43 0.38
N LEU A 159 6.21 -26.64 -0.13
CA LEU A 159 5.23 -27.40 -0.87
C LEU A 159 5.23 -28.85 -0.37
N THR A 160 4.06 -29.37 -0.02
CA THR A 160 3.88 -30.75 0.41
C THR A 160 2.76 -31.39 -0.38
N GLU A 161 3.00 -32.56 -0.97
CA GLU A 161 1.93 -33.35 -1.60
C GLU A 161 1.05 -33.99 -0.54
N LEU A 162 -0.26 -33.88 -0.69
CA LEU A 162 -1.24 -34.49 0.18
C LEU A 162 -2.06 -35.54 -0.55
N ASP A 163 -2.31 -36.66 0.12
CA ASP A 163 -3.32 -37.62 -0.33
C ASP A 163 -4.71 -36.96 -0.26
N ARG A 164 -5.46 -36.98 -1.35
CA ARG A 164 -6.74 -36.26 -1.45
C ARG A 164 -7.82 -36.78 -0.52
N SER A 165 -7.74 -38.06 -0.16
CA SER A 165 -8.77 -38.73 0.65
C SER A 165 -8.49 -38.60 2.14
N THR A 166 -7.23 -38.79 2.53
CA THR A 166 -6.79 -38.83 3.92
C THR A 166 -6.19 -37.51 4.40
N LEU A 167 -5.78 -36.62 3.47
CA LEU A 167 -5.04 -35.38 3.72
C LEU A 167 -3.71 -35.56 4.45
N ARG A 168 -3.16 -36.78 4.38
CA ARG A 168 -1.84 -37.09 4.90
C ARG A 168 -0.77 -36.73 3.86
N PRO A 169 0.41 -36.27 4.29
CA PRO A 169 1.55 -36.10 3.39
C PRO A 169 1.89 -37.41 2.67
N LEU A 170 2.09 -37.34 1.35
CA LEU A 170 2.52 -38.49 0.53
C LEU A 170 4.04 -38.61 0.40
N GLY A 171 4.79 -37.61 0.88
CA GLY A 171 6.24 -37.56 0.83
C GLY A 171 6.78 -36.39 1.64
N ASP A 172 7.99 -35.98 1.28
CA ASP A 172 8.69 -34.88 1.95
C ASP A 172 8.09 -33.51 1.63
N THR A 173 8.33 -32.57 2.52
CA THR A 173 8.06 -31.15 2.30
C THR A 173 9.25 -30.52 1.57
N HIS A 174 8.99 -29.84 0.46
CA HIS A 174 10.02 -29.21 -0.36
C HIS A 174 10.01 -27.69 -0.20
N LEU A 175 11.19 -27.08 -0.03
CA LEU A 175 11.36 -25.63 -0.09
C LEU A 175 11.31 -25.16 -1.55
N LEU A 176 10.29 -24.38 -1.91
CA LEU A 176 10.12 -23.85 -3.27
C LEU A 176 10.90 -22.56 -3.48
N LEU A 177 10.79 -21.66 -2.50
CA LEU A 177 11.40 -20.35 -2.57
C LEU A 177 11.80 -19.92 -1.17
N GLN A 178 13.10 -19.73 -0.97
CA GLN A 178 13.59 -18.92 0.12
C GLN A 178 13.89 -17.54 -0.43
N HIS A 179 13.43 -16.52 0.28
CA HIS A 179 13.73 -15.15 -0.08
C HIS A 179 14.09 -14.38 1.18
N ASP A 180 15.10 -13.54 1.01
CA ASP A 180 15.58 -12.52 1.91
C ASP A 180 14.53 -11.50 2.41
N ARG A 181 13.31 -11.52 1.87
CA ARG A 181 12.21 -10.59 2.19
C ARG A 181 11.10 -11.37 2.90
N LEU A 182 10.26 -10.66 3.65
CA LEU A 182 9.04 -11.26 4.20
C LEU A 182 8.10 -11.63 3.05
N ILE A 183 8.08 -12.92 2.72
CA ILE A 183 7.19 -13.52 1.75
C ILE A 183 6.17 -14.40 2.47
N GLU A 184 4.90 -14.19 2.15
CA GLU A 184 3.75 -14.91 2.71
C GLU A 184 2.62 -14.99 1.68
N GLY A 185 1.48 -15.55 2.05
CA GLY A 185 0.32 -15.66 1.15
C GLY A 185 0.57 -16.42 -0.16
N PRO A 186 1.27 -17.57 -0.17
CA PRO A 186 1.57 -18.28 -1.41
C PRO A 186 0.31 -18.72 -2.16
N LYS A 187 0.26 -18.44 -3.46
CA LYS A 187 -0.72 -19.02 -4.39
C LYS A 187 -0.01 -19.50 -5.64
N LEU A 188 -0.25 -20.74 -6.04
CA LEU A 188 0.31 -21.30 -7.26
C LEU A 188 -0.77 -21.37 -8.35
N LEU A 189 -0.47 -20.82 -9.53
CA LEU A 189 -1.39 -20.76 -10.66
C LEU A 189 -0.71 -21.32 -11.93
N PRO A 190 -1.30 -22.34 -12.59
CA PRO A 190 -0.81 -22.86 -13.86
C PRO A 190 -1.36 -21.99 -15.00
N HIS A 191 -0.49 -21.50 -15.88
CA HIS A 191 -0.90 -20.72 -17.04
C HIS A 191 0.15 -20.83 -18.15
N ASP A 192 -0.29 -21.18 -19.36
CA ASP A 192 0.53 -21.25 -20.58
C ASP A 192 1.84 -22.05 -20.43
N GLY A 193 1.76 -23.20 -19.75
CA GLY A 193 2.92 -24.09 -19.53
C GLY A 193 3.85 -23.66 -18.38
N TRP A 194 3.51 -22.58 -17.66
CA TRP A 194 4.25 -22.09 -16.49
C TRP A 194 3.44 -22.22 -15.19
N TYR A 195 4.15 -22.23 -14.06
CA TYR A 195 3.57 -22.12 -12.73
C TYR A 195 3.96 -20.78 -12.11
N TYR A 196 2.96 -19.94 -11.83
CA TYR A 196 3.15 -18.63 -11.22
C TYR A 196 2.93 -18.71 -9.71
N LEU A 197 3.98 -18.45 -8.93
CA LEU A 197 3.90 -18.28 -7.48
C LEU A 197 3.65 -16.80 -7.15
N VAL A 198 2.46 -16.51 -6.60
CA VAL A 198 2.05 -15.18 -6.16
C VAL A 198 2.25 -15.07 -4.65
N LEU A 199 2.84 -13.95 -4.20
CA LEU A 199 3.23 -13.70 -2.81
C LEU A 199 2.81 -12.30 -2.36
N ALA A 200 2.69 -12.09 -1.04
CA ALA A 200 2.44 -10.78 -0.44
C ALA A 200 3.72 -10.18 0.19
N GLU A 201 3.95 -8.88 -0.01
CA GLU A 201 4.94 -8.06 0.72
C GLU A 201 4.21 -6.96 1.54
N ALA A 202 4.10 -7.12 2.86
CA ALA A 202 3.30 -6.23 3.73
C ALA A 202 3.73 -4.74 3.71
N ARG A 203 5.03 -4.45 3.55
CA ARG A 203 5.56 -3.07 3.39
C ARG A 203 4.95 -2.37 2.18
N ASP A 204 4.87 -3.05 1.04
CA ASP A 204 4.39 -2.46 -0.21
C ASP A 204 2.87 -2.30 -0.20
N ARG A 205 2.17 -3.15 0.56
CA ARG A 205 0.74 -2.97 0.86
C ARG A 205 0.47 -1.71 1.68
N ALA A 206 1.30 -1.38 2.67
CA ALA A 206 1.18 -0.13 3.42
C ALA A 206 1.33 1.12 2.51
N TRP A 207 2.34 1.12 1.62
CA TRP A 207 2.50 2.19 0.64
C TRP A 207 1.36 2.25 -0.38
N SER A 208 0.87 1.10 -0.84
CA SER A 208 -0.26 1.03 -1.77
C SER A 208 -1.53 1.60 -1.15
N ALA A 209 -1.80 1.26 0.12
CA ALA A 209 -2.91 1.82 0.90
C ALA A 209 -2.78 3.35 1.05
N TYR A 210 -1.59 3.85 1.38
CA TYR A 210 -1.34 5.30 1.48
C TYR A 210 -1.65 6.01 0.16
N TRP A 211 -1.17 5.48 -0.96
CA TRP A 211 -1.38 6.05 -2.28
C TRP A 211 -2.80 5.89 -2.83
N ALA A 212 -3.57 4.95 -2.28
CA ALA A 212 -5.01 4.81 -2.51
C ALA A 212 -5.87 5.73 -1.62
N GLY A 213 -5.27 6.38 -0.62
CA GLY A 213 -5.97 7.20 0.36
C GLY A 213 -6.68 6.39 1.45
N ASP A 214 -6.35 5.11 1.60
CA ASP A 214 -6.95 4.21 2.59
C ASP A 214 -6.13 4.23 3.88
N THR A 215 -6.48 5.14 4.77
CA THR A 215 -5.72 5.39 5.99
C THR A 215 -5.88 4.28 7.03
N GLY A 216 -7.03 3.60 7.04
CA GLY A 216 -7.27 2.42 7.87
C GLY A 216 -6.31 1.29 7.52
N MET A 217 -6.20 0.96 6.23
CA MET A 217 -5.28 -0.08 5.77
C MET A 217 -3.82 0.29 5.94
N VAL A 218 -3.43 1.58 5.84
CA VAL A 218 -2.08 2.02 6.21
C VAL A 218 -1.78 1.64 7.66
N SER A 219 -2.70 1.93 8.59
CA SER A 219 -2.52 1.59 10.01
C SER A 219 -2.41 0.08 10.19
N THR A 220 -3.29 -0.70 9.59
CA THR A 220 -3.28 -2.17 9.70
C THR A 220 -1.95 -2.77 9.24
N TYR A 221 -1.47 -2.40 8.04
CA TYR A 221 -0.24 -2.96 7.51
C TYR A 221 1.00 -2.43 8.22
N ALA A 222 1.08 -1.12 8.51
CA ALA A 222 2.24 -0.53 9.16
C ALA A 222 2.42 -1.05 10.59
N SER A 223 1.34 -1.18 11.37
CA SER A 223 1.42 -1.72 12.74
C SER A 223 1.89 -3.17 12.75
N ARG A 224 1.41 -4.01 11.84
CA ARG A 224 1.87 -5.40 11.71
C ARG A 224 3.38 -5.47 11.43
N VAL A 225 3.85 -4.73 10.42
CA VAL A 225 5.27 -4.72 10.05
C VAL A 225 6.15 -4.10 11.15
N MET A 226 5.68 -3.05 11.84
CA MET A 226 6.44 -2.41 12.90
C MET A 226 6.57 -3.30 14.14
N LEU A 227 5.48 -3.90 14.62
CA LEU A 227 5.50 -4.76 15.81
C LEU A 227 6.42 -5.96 15.61
N GLU A 228 6.28 -6.66 14.49
CA GLU A 228 7.09 -7.83 14.22
C GLU A 228 8.52 -7.47 13.78
N GLY A 229 8.65 -6.48 12.91
CA GLY A 229 9.94 -6.08 12.36
C GLY A 229 10.88 -5.57 13.43
N GLN A 230 10.42 -4.79 14.41
CA GLN A 230 11.28 -4.28 15.50
C GLN A 230 11.86 -5.40 16.36
N VAL A 231 11.01 -6.37 16.74
CA VAL A 231 11.44 -7.53 17.54
C VAL A 231 12.49 -8.34 16.79
N ARG A 232 12.26 -8.60 15.49
CA ARG A 232 13.24 -9.33 14.66
C ARG A 232 14.52 -8.54 14.45
N PHE A 233 14.40 -7.25 14.15
CA PHE A 233 15.55 -6.38 13.93
C PHE A 233 16.46 -6.32 15.16
N ALA A 234 15.91 -6.35 16.38
CA ALA A 234 16.71 -6.35 17.60
C ALA A 234 17.68 -7.54 17.69
N SER A 235 17.26 -8.73 17.25
CA SER A 235 18.08 -9.96 17.31
C SER A 235 18.80 -10.32 16.00
N ALA A 236 18.45 -9.69 14.88
CA ALA A 236 19.02 -10.00 13.57
C ALA A 236 20.46 -9.48 13.41
N THR A 237 21.26 -10.19 12.61
CA THR A 237 22.63 -9.83 12.26
C THR A 237 22.88 -9.93 10.75
N GLY A 238 23.97 -9.34 10.27
CA GLY A 238 24.37 -9.39 8.86
C GLY A 238 23.28 -8.91 7.89
N ALA A 239 23.15 -9.61 6.77
CA ALA A 239 22.24 -9.25 5.68
C ALA A 239 20.75 -9.23 6.10
N GLU A 240 20.34 -10.10 7.03
CA GLU A 240 18.96 -10.08 7.55
C GLU A 240 18.66 -8.76 8.28
N ARG A 241 19.60 -8.31 9.13
CA ARG A 241 19.47 -7.03 9.84
C ARG A 241 19.36 -5.86 8.86
N GLU A 242 20.19 -5.84 7.83
CA GLU A 242 20.19 -4.78 6.81
C GLU A 242 18.83 -4.67 6.09
N ARG A 243 18.25 -5.82 5.74
CA ARG A 243 16.95 -5.89 5.07
C ARG A 243 15.80 -5.50 5.99
N LEU A 244 15.78 -6.03 7.22
CA LEU A 244 14.78 -5.68 8.22
C LEU A 244 14.81 -4.19 8.56
N GLY A 245 16.00 -3.61 8.70
CA GLY A 245 16.13 -2.17 8.94
C GLY A 245 15.64 -1.34 7.75
N SER A 246 15.87 -1.79 6.50
CA SER A 246 15.32 -1.15 5.31
C SER A 246 13.78 -1.25 5.23
N ILE A 247 13.21 -2.42 5.58
CA ILE A 247 11.75 -2.63 5.65
C ILE A 247 11.12 -1.74 6.72
N LEU A 248 11.69 -1.73 7.92
CA LEU A 248 11.22 -0.91 9.03
C LEU A 248 11.35 0.58 8.71
N ALA A 249 12.50 1.03 8.23
CA ALA A 249 12.71 2.44 7.88
C ALA A 249 11.70 2.91 6.81
N SER A 250 11.43 2.08 5.79
CA SER A 250 10.38 2.37 4.80
C SER A 250 8.98 2.40 5.42
N THR A 251 8.69 1.50 6.35
CA THR A 251 7.39 1.43 7.05
C THR A 251 7.17 2.63 7.95
N TYR A 252 8.17 3.01 8.75
CA TYR A 252 8.12 4.25 9.52
C TYR A 252 7.97 5.49 8.64
N ARG A 253 8.53 5.48 7.42
CA ARG A 253 8.35 6.59 6.47
C ARG A 253 6.92 6.71 5.98
N VAL A 254 6.20 5.61 5.72
CA VAL A 254 4.77 5.69 5.35
C VAL A 254 3.94 6.19 6.54
N VAL A 255 4.25 5.75 7.77
CA VAL A 255 3.62 6.28 8.99
C VAL A 255 3.87 7.77 9.12
N ALA A 256 5.12 8.23 8.96
CA ALA A 256 5.44 9.65 9.00
C ALA A 256 4.71 10.45 7.92
N SER A 257 4.57 9.88 6.72
CA SER A 257 3.88 10.52 5.62
C SER A 257 2.38 10.68 5.92
N CYS A 258 1.75 9.62 6.46
CA CYS A 258 0.36 9.63 6.89
C CYS A 258 0.13 10.65 8.02
N SER A 259 0.96 10.62 9.07
CA SER A 259 0.89 11.55 10.21
C SER A 259 1.08 13.01 9.78
N THR A 260 1.96 13.27 8.79
CA THR A 260 2.12 14.60 8.20
C THR A 260 0.86 15.08 7.49
N GLY A 261 0.19 14.17 6.77
CA GLY A 261 -1.12 14.42 6.15
C GLY A 261 -2.17 14.85 7.17
N PHE A 262 -2.23 14.17 8.33
CA PHE A 262 -3.14 14.49 9.44
C PHE A 262 -2.72 15.69 10.29
N GLY A 263 -1.56 16.29 10.03
CA GLY A 263 -1.04 17.40 10.84
C GLY A 263 -0.43 16.99 12.19
N GLN A 264 -0.25 15.69 12.43
CA GLN A 264 0.39 15.12 13.63
C GLN A 264 1.93 15.17 13.47
N ARG A 265 2.50 16.36 13.64
CA ARG A 265 3.91 16.65 13.30
C ARG A 265 4.90 15.97 14.24
N ASP A 266 4.57 15.90 15.52
CA ASP A 266 5.34 15.19 16.55
C ASP A 266 5.45 13.70 16.24
N LEU A 267 4.34 13.04 15.90
CA LEU A 267 4.31 11.66 15.48
C LEU A 267 5.10 11.44 14.18
N ALA A 268 4.97 12.35 13.21
CA ALA A 268 5.73 12.29 11.96
C ALA A 268 7.25 12.40 12.20
N LEU A 269 7.70 13.32 13.04
CA LEU A 269 9.11 13.49 13.38
C LEU A 269 9.66 12.31 14.20
N SER A 270 8.86 11.76 15.12
CA SER A 270 9.22 10.57 15.89
C SER A 270 9.46 9.37 14.96
N ALA A 271 8.49 9.09 14.07
CA ALA A 271 8.61 8.02 13.08
C ALA A 271 9.82 8.23 12.14
N LEU A 272 10.05 9.45 11.65
CA LEU A 272 11.23 9.75 10.82
C LEU A 272 12.54 9.60 11.58
N THR A 273 12.59 9.96 12.86
CA THR A 273 13.81 9.81 13.66
C THR A 273 14.20 8.35 13.76
N THR A 274 13.24 7.48 14.08
CA THR A 274 13.46 6.03 14.10
C THR A 274 13.86 5.51 12.72
N ALA A 275 13.13 5.90 11.67
CA ALA A 275 13.43 5.48 10.31
C ALA A 275 14.85 5.87 9.86
N LYS A 276 15.28 7.10 10.17
CA LYS A 276 16.62 7.60 9.84
C LYS A 276 17.71 6.97 10.69
N SER A 277 17.41 6.55 11.92
CA SER A 277 18.35 5.74 12.71
C SER A 277 18.59 4.41 12.04
N LEU A 278 17.50 3.69 11.71
CA LEU A 278 17.54 2.40 11.03
C LEU A 278 18.25 2.47 9.68
N ALA A 279 17.89 3.44 8.83
CA ALA A 279 18.49 3.59 7.49
C ALA A 279 20.00 3.88 7.52
N ARG A 280 20.47 4.62 8.54
CA ARG A 280 21.90 4.86 8.77
C ARG A 280 22.61 3.60 9.26
N GLU A 281 21.98 2.88 10.18
CA GLU A 281 22.52 1.63 10.73
C GLU A 281 22.72 0.57 9.64
N VAL A 282 21.78 0.46 8.70
CA VAL A 282 21.84 -0.52 7.60
C VAL A 282 22.56 -0.01 6.34
N GLY A 283 23.18 1.18 6.39
CA GLY A 283 23.98 1.70 5.28
C GLY A 283 23.24 1.87 3.95
N ASN A 284 21.95 2.24 3.96
CA ASN A 284 21.15 2.40 2.74
C ASN A 284 21.04 3.89 2.33
N PRO A 285 21.89 4.40 1.42
CA PRO A 285 21.96 5.84 1.12
C PRO A 285 20.75 6.33 0.33
N VAL A 286 20.19 5.50 -0.55
CA VAL A 286 18.97 5.81 -1.32
C VAL A 286 17.77 5.99 -0.38
N LEU A 287 17.57 5.06 0.56
CA LEU A 287 16.49 5.17 1.52
C LEU A 287 16.69 6.36 2.47
N SER A 288 17.92 6.61 2.90
CA SER A 288 18.28 7.78 3.71
C SER A 288 17.91 9.10 3.01
N ALA A 289 18.24 9.24 1.73
CA ALA A 289 17.88 10.42 0.94
C ALA A 289 16.35 10.57 0.79
N LEU A 290 15.61 9.47 0.58
CA LEU A 290 14.14 9.55 0.50
C LEU A 290 13.49 9.90 1.84
N LEU A 291 14.06 9.46 2.97
CA LEU A 291 13.64 9.89 4.31
C LEU A 291 13.83 11.40 4.49
N ASP A 292 14.93 11.96 3.97
CA ASP A 292 15.16 13.40 3.99
C ASP A 292 14.19 14.19 3.11
N SER A 293 13.77 13.64 1.96
CA SER A 293 12.69 14.25 1.16
C SER A 293 11.37 14.33 1.95
N THR A 294 11.11 13.33 2.81
CA THR A 294 9.93 13.30 3.69
C THR A 294 10.08 14.31 4.83
N LEU A 295 11.27 14.40 5.43
CA LEU A 295 11.58 15.40 6.45
C LEU A 295 11.47 16.84 5.92
N SER A 296 11.89 17.08 4.67
CA SER A 296 11.66 18.34 3.97
C SER A 296 10.16 18.68 3.93
N TRP A 297 9.32 17.70 3.59
CA TRP A 297 7.86 17.88 3.58
C TRP A 297 7.28 18.17 4.97
N VAL A 298 7.78 17.51 6.03
CA VAL A 298 7.39 17.83 7.42
C VAL A 298 7.74 19.28 7.78
N TYR A 299 8.96 19.72 7.46
CA TYR A 299 9.36 21.11 7.69
C TYR A 299 8.53 22.10 6.88
N LEU A 300 8.20 21.78 5.63
CA LEU A 300 7.34 22.60 4.79
C LEU A 300 5.95 22.77 5.40
N ARG A 301 5.31 21.68 5.86
CA ARG A 301 4.00 21.73 6.54
C ARG A 301 4.06 22.41 7.91
N GLY A 302 5.25 22.48 8.52
CA GLY A 302 5.52 23.23 9.73
C GLY A 302 5.97 24.68 9.50
N ALA A 303 5.88 25.21 8.27
CA ALA A 303 6.33 26.55 7.88
C ALA A 303 7.83 26.84 8.14
N LYS A 304 8.66 25.80 8.30
CA LYS A 304 10.12 25.91 8.47
C LYS A 304 10.83 25.86 7.12
N LEU A 305 10.50 26.79 6.24
CA LEU A 305 10.90 26.75 4.82
C LEU A 305 12.42 26.70 4.59
N PRO A 306 13.28 27.49 5.28
CA PRO A 306 14.73 27.36 5.11
C PRO A 306 15.26 25.96 5.44
N ARG A 307 14.70 25.33 6.49
CA ARG A 307 15.09 23.96 6.87
C ARG A 307 14.60 22.92 5.86
N ALA A 308 13.44 23.16 5.25
CA ALA A 308 12.89 22.28 4.22
C ALA A 308 13.76 22.27 2.95
N VAL A 309 14.26 23.43 2.52
CA VAL A 309 15.22 23.51 1.40
C VAL A 309 16.53 22.83 1.78
N ALA A 310 17.16 23.26 2.88
CA ALA A 310 18.49 22.78 3.27
C ALA A 310 18.57 21.26 3.48
N VAL A 311 17.52 20.64 4.02
CA VAL A 311 17.52 19.18 4.23
C VAL A 311 17.41 18.40 2.92
N ALA A 312 16.61 18.89 1.96
CA ALA A 312 16.43 18.26 0.67
C ALA A 312 17.68 18.44 -0.21
N GLU A 313 18.24 19.65 -0.24
CA GLU A 313 19.46 19.97 -0.99
C GLU A 313 20.64 19.12 -0.51
N ARG A 314 20.89 19.08 0.81
CA ARG A 314 21.95 18.24 1.39
C ARG A 314 21.77 16.76 1.06
N ALA A 315 20.54 16.26 1.11
CA ALA A 315 20.25 14.87 0.77
C ALA A 315 20.46 14.58 -0.72
N ALA A 316 20.14 15.54 -1.59
CA ALA A 316 20.36 15.41 -3.02
C ALA A 316 21.86 15.41 -3.36
N LEU A 317 22.64 16.31 -2.77
CA LEU A 317 24.11 16.35 -2.92
C LEU A 317 24.76 15.04 -2.45
N ALA A 318 24.27 14.45 -1.37
CA ALA A 318 24.80 13.18 -0.84
C ALA A 318 24.48 11.95 -1.71
N ILE A 319 23.50 12.04 -2.62
CA ILE A 319 23.07 10.95 -3.50
C ILE A 319 23.17 11.33 -4.98
N GLU A 320 23.96 12.35 -5.29
CA GLU A 320 24.08 12.88 -6.64
C GLU A 320 24.53 11.79 -7.62
N PRO A 321 23.77 11.53 -8.70
CA PRO A 321 24.09 10.49 -9.66
C PRO A 321 25.30 10.91 -10.49
N SER A 322 26.24 9.99 -10.71
CA SER A 322 27.35 10.25 -11.63
C SER A 322 26.86 10.51 -13.06
N PHE A 323 27.66 11.24 -13.83
CA PHE A 323 27.36 11.54 -15.23
C PHE A 323 27.38 10.28 -16.13
N SER A 324 28.19 9.28 -15.79
CA SER A 324 28.41 8.08 -16.61
C SER A 324 27.54 6.88 -16.24
N ASP A 325 27.11 6.73 -14.97
CA ASP A 325 26.53 5.46 -14.50
C ASP A 325 25.62 5.62 -13.26
N GLY A 326 24.76 6.64 -13.27
CA GLY A 326 23.78 6.84 -12.19
C GLY A 326 22.75 5.71 -12.15
N SER A 327 22.76 4.92 -11.07
CA SER A 327 21.78 3.83 -10.91
C SER A 327 20.34 4.39 -10.85
N ARG A 328 19.36 3.63 -11.35
CA ARG A 328 17.94 4.04 -11.31
C ARG A 328 17.46 4.41 -9.89
N PRO A 329 17.79 3.65 -8.82
CA PRO A 329 17.45 4.02 -7.45
C PRO A 329 18.00 5.39 -7.01
N GLN A 330 19.24 5.72 -7.39
CA GLN A 330 19.85 7.01 -7.10
C GLN A 330 19.14 8.14 -7.84
N LEU A 331 18.84 7.97 -9.14
CA LEU A 331 18.10 8.96 -9.93
C LEU A 331 16.73 9.28 -9.32
N ILE A 332 16.01 8.26 -8.83
CA ILE A 332 14.72 8.43 -8.14
C ILE A 332 14.89 9.26 -6.86
N ALA A 333 15.86 8.90 -6.01
CA ALA A 333 16.07 9.58 -4.73
C ALA A 333 16.58 11.01 -4.89
N TYR A 334 17.53 11.23 -5.80
CA TYR A 334 18.05 12.55 -6.16
C TYR A 334 16.93 13.43 -6.71
N GLY A 335 16.22 12.95 -7.74
CA GLY A 335 15.16 13.70 -8.39
C GLY A 335 14.01 14.05 -7.44
N ARG A 336 13.64 13.13 -6.53
CA ARG A 336 12.63 13.43 -5.51
C ARG A 336 13.09 14.50 -4.52
N ASN A 337 14.36 14.51 -4.11
CA ASN A 337 14.88 15.57 -3.24
C ASN A 337 14.97 16.92 -3.97
N MET A 338 15.33 16.94 -5.25
CA MET A 338 15.29 18.15 -6.06
C MET A 338 13.87 18.72 -6.18
N ILE A 339 12.85 17.87 -6.38
CA ILE A 339 11.44 18.30 -6.28
C ILE A 339 11.14 18.87 -4.88
N SER A 340 11.53 18.19 -3.80
CA SER A 340 11.28 18.68 -2.43
C SER A 340 11.94 20.05 -2.19
N ALA A 341 13.16 20.26 -2.68
CA ALA A 341 13.86 21.55 -2.62
C ALA A 341 13.14 22.63 -3.44
N ALA A 342 12.72 22.32 -4.68
CA ALA A 342 11.99 23.22 -5.55
C ALA A 342 10.64 23.65 -4.93
N VAL A 343 9.88 22.69 -4.40
CA VAL A 343 8.60 22.97 -3.72
C VAL A 343 8.84 23.84 -2.48
N ALA A 344 9.87 23.57 -1.68
CA ALA A 344 10.19 24.41 -0.52
C ALA A 344 10.66 25.83 -0.89
N ALA A 345 11.47 25.98 -1.94
CA ALA A 345 11.91 27.27 -2.47
C ALA A 345 10.73 28.07 -3.03
N SER A 346 9.84 27.44 -3.79
CA SER A 346 8.64 28.09 -4.34
C SER A 346 7.73 28.68 -3.26
N ARG A 347 7.64 28.03 -2.09
CA ARG A 347 6.87 28.52 -0.93
C ARG A 347 7.53 29.71 -0.24
N ARG A 348 8.81 29.97 -0.51
CA ARG A 348 9.54 31.18 -0.08
C ARG A 348 9.45 32.32 -1.10
N GLU A 349 8.71 32.12 -2.19
CA GLU A 349 8.65 33.04 -3.33
C GLU A 349 10.03 33.21 -4.02
N ASP A 350 10.91 32.22 -3.87
CA ASP A 350 12.23 32.15 -4.51
C ASP A 350 12.12 31.36 -5.82
N GLY A 351 11.69 32.05 -6.88
CA GLY A 351 11.44 31.47 -8.20
C GLY A 351 12.72 30.95 -8.88
N GLU A 352 13.82 31.69 -8.76
CA GLU A 352 15.11 31.33 -9.38
C GLU A 352 15.64 30.01 -8.83
N SER A 353 15.68 29.86 -7.50
CA SER A 353 16.11 28.60 -6.88
C SER A 353 15.14 27.46 -7.21
N ALA A 354 13.82 27.73 -7.20
CA ALA A 354 12.82 26.73 -7.53
C ALA A 354 13.00 26.17 -8.94
N ASP A 355 13.23 27.04 -9.93
CA ASP A 355 13.46 26.65 -11.32
C ASP A 355 14.78 25.87 -11.49
N ASN A 356 15.85 26.27 -10.79
CA ASN A 356 17.13 25.57 -10.80
C ASN A 356 17.00 24.12 -10.27
N TYR A 357 16.29 23.93 -9.15
CA TYR A 357 16.03 22.59 -8.61
C TYR A 357 15.10 21.77 -9.51
N LEU A 358 14.05 22.41 -10.07
CA LEU A 358 13.10 21.73 -10.95
C LEU A 358 13.77 21.27 -12.25
N SER A 359 14.68 22.07 -12.81
CA SER A 359 15.48 21.69 -13.99
C SER A 359 16.31 20.43 -13.73
N GLN A 360 16.97 20.35 -12.56
CA GLN A 360 17.72 19.15 -12.16
C GLN A 360 16.80 17.93 -11.98
N ALA A 361 15.61 18.11 -11.40
CA ALA A 361 14.62 17.05 -11.31
C ALA A 361 14.15 16.57 -12.70
N HIS A 362 13.92 17.47 -13.66
CA HIS A 362 13.58 17.12 -15.03
C HIS A 362 14.70 16.36 -15.74
N ALA A 363 15.96 16.74 -15.53
CA ALA A 363 17.11 16.02 -16.09
C ALA A 363 17.18 14.58 -15.54
N ALA A 364 17.01 14.39 -14.23
CA ALA A 364 16.96 13.06 -13.62
C ALA A 364 15.78 12.22 -14.14
N ALA A 365 14.61 12.84 -14.29
CA ALA A 365 13.41 12.21 -14.84
C ALA A 365 13.59 11.79 -16.30
N ALA A 366 14.22 12.63 -17.13
CA ALA A 366 14.52 12.33 -18.52
C ALA A 366 15.47 11.13 -18.65
N ARG A 367 16.49 11.03 -17.78
CA ARG A 367 17.41 9.89 -17.71
C ARG A 367 16.69 8.58 -17.33
N LEU A 368 15.67 8.63 -16.49
CA LEU A 368 14.85 7.45 -16.16
C LEU A 368 13.94 7.03 -17.33
N GLY A 369 13.48 7.97 -18.15
CA GLY A 369 12.65 7.75 -19.34
C GLY A 369 11.18 7.38 -19.05
N ARG A 370 10.87 6.86 -17.87
CA ARG A 370 9.52 6.54 -17.40
C ARG A 370 9.39 6.72 -15.89
N ASP A 371 8.15 6.80 -15.41
CA ASP A 371 7.85 6.79 -13.99
C ASP A 371 8.13 5.41 -13.38
N GLU A 372 8.87 5.39 -12.28
CA GLU A 372 9.20 4.19 -11.51
C GLU A 372 8.85 4.36 -10.03
N LYS A 373 8.63 3.23 -9.35
CA LYS A 373 8.29 3.17 -7.94
C LYS A 373 9.40 2.52 -7.15
N LEU A 374 9.86 3.19 -6.10
CA LEU A 374 10.88 2.67 -5.19
C LEU A 374 10.62 3.14 -3.76
N TYR A 375 10.58 2.19 -2.82
CA TYR A 375 10.25 2.44 -1.40
C TYR A 375 8.94 3.23 -1.22
N GLY A 376 7.98 3.11 -2.14
CA GLY A 376 6.75 3.91 -2.12
C GLY A 376 6.90 5.35 -2.61
N THR A 377 8.05 5.75 -3.15
CA THR A 377 8.20 6.98 -3.93
C THR A 377 7.93 6.67 -5.40
N SER A 378 7.04 7.44 -6.04
CA SER A 378 6.92 7.45 -7.50
C SER A 378 7.70 8.64 -8.06
N PHE A 379 8.58 8.41 -9.03
CA PHE A 379 9.34 9.47 -9.68
C PHE A 379 9.62 9.14 -11.14
N GLY A 380 9.63 10.17 -11.98
CA GLY A 380 9.87 10.10 -13.43
C GLY A 380 9.31 11.34 -14.12
N PRO A 381 9.20 11.31 -15.47
CA PRO A 381 8.74 12.45 -16.25
C PRO A 381 7.38 13.00 -15.83
N THR A 382 6.41 12.12 -15.54
CA THR A 382 5.05 12.55 -15.15
C THR A 382 5.08 13.20 -13.77
N ALA A 383 5.74 12.57 -12.79
CA ALA A 383 5.91 13.13 -11.46
C ALA A 383 6.54 14.53 -11.48
N ALA A 384 7.64 14.72 -12.23
CA ALA A 384 8.30 16.02 -12.34
C ALA A 384 7.40 17.10 -12.97
N LYS A 385 6.70 16.77 -14.07
CA LYS A 385 5.79 17.70 -14.74
C LYS A 385 4.57 18.09 -13.90
N THR A 386 4.01 17.14 -13.15
CA THR A 386 2.87 17.43 -12.27
C THR A 386 3.27 18.30 -11.07
N GLU A 387 4.46 18.08 -10.50
CA GLU A 387 4.98 18.91 -9.41
C GLU A 387 5.36 20.32 -9.89
N ALA A 388 5.82 20.48 -11.14
CA ALA A 388 6.06 21.78 -11.77
C ALA A 388 4.81 22.70 -11.75
N VAL A 389 3.62 22.13 -12.01
CA VAL A 389 2.35 22.88 -11.91
C VAL A 389 2.14 23.40 -10.48
N GLY A 390 2.35 22.56 -9.46
CA GLY A 390 2.24 22.96 -8.06
C GLY A 390 3.25 24.04 -7.64
N ILE A 391 4.47 23.99 -8.19
CA ILE A 391 5.53 24.99 -7.98
C ILE A 391 5.10 26.36 -8.54
N HIS A 392 4.65 26.43 -9.79
CA HIS A 392 4.16 27.70 -10.37
C HIS A 392 2.92 28.24 -9.65
N VAL A 393 2.02 27.37 -9.18
CA VAL A 393 0.89 27.77 -8.32
C VAL A 393 1.37 28.40 -7.01
N ALA A 394 2.42 27.86 -6.39
CA ALA A 394 3.01 28.42 -5.18
C ALA A 394 3.67 29.79 -5.43
N LEU A 395 4.31 29.97 -6.59
CA LEU A 395 4.87 31.24 -7.06
C LEU A 395 3.81 32.24 -7.56
N LYS A 396 2.52 31.87 -7.52
CA LYS A 396 1.38 32.67 -8.02
C LYS A 396 1.41 32.91 -9.53
N ASP A 397 2.22 32.16 -10.27
CA ASP A 397 2.22 32.13 -11.74
C ASP A 397 1.16 31.15 -12.26
N TYR A 398 -0.10 31.54 -12.07
CA TYR A 398 -1.24 30.70 -12.43
C TYR A 398 -1.38 30.51 -13.95
N GLY A 399 -0.92 31.48 -14.74
CA GLY A 399 -0.93 31.40 -16.20
C GLY A 399 0.00 30.29 -16.69
N ARG A 400 1.25 30.27 -16.21
CA ARG A 400 2.20 29.21 -16.55
C ARG A 400 1.75 27.86 -16.02
N ALA A 401 1.21 27.80 -14.80
CA ALA A 401 0.66 26.57 -14.23
C ALA A 401 -0.41 25.93 -15.13
N LEU A 402 -1.35 26.74 -15.65
CA LEU A 402 -2.38 26.25 -16.57
C LEU A 402 -1.83 25.91 -17.96
N GLN A 403 -0.83 26.65 -18.45
CA GLN A 403 -0.16 26.31 -19.71
C GLN A 403 0.48 24.92 -19.64
N LEU A 404 1.17 24.62 -18.54
CA LEU A 404 1.73 23.29 -18.28
C LEU A 404 0.64 22.24 -18.17
N ALA A 405 -0.41 22.50 -17.38
CA ALA A 405 -1.52 21.57 -17.20
C ALA A 405 -2.29 21.24 -18.51
N ASN A 406 -2.24 22.12 -19.50
CA ASN A 406 -2.87 21.93 -20.80
C ASN A 406 -1.99 21.15 -21.80
N GLN A 407 -0.77 20.76 -21.45
CA GLN A 407 0.05 19.88 -22.29
C GLN A 407 -0.61 18.51 -22.46
N GLU A 408 -0.46 17.91 -23.63
CA GLU A 408 -1.18 16.68 -24.03
C GLU A 408 -0.99 15.52 -23.03
N ASP A 409 0.22 15.38 -22.51
CA ASP A 409 0.59 14.33 -21.56
C ASP A 409 0.05 14.56 -20.14
N LEU A 410 -0.29 15.80 -19.77
CA LEU A 410 -0.94 16.12 -18.49
C LEU A 410 -2.47 16.16 -18.58
N GLN A 411 -3.04 16.34 -19.77
CA GLN A 411 -4.48 16.19 -19.98
C GLN A 411 -4.95 14.74 -19.80
N LYS A 412 -4.08 13.77 -20.13
CA LYS A 412 -4.35 12.33 -19.97
C LYS A 412 -3.33 11.70 -19.04
N LEU A 413 -3.54 11.91 -17.74
CA LEU A 413 -2.68 11.35 -16.71
C LEU A 413 -2.61 9.82 -16.81
N PRO A 414 -1.42 9.20 -16.67
CA PRO A 414 -1.26 7.75 -16.76
C PRO A 414 -2.10 7.00 -15.74
N GLN A 415 -2.66 5.84 -16.13
CA GLN A 415 -3.41 4.97 -15.22
C GLN A 415 -2.57 4.49 -14.02
N GLY A 416 -1.24 4.39 -14.18
CA GLY A 416 -0.31 4.00 -13.12
C GLY A 416 -0.05 5.08 -12.06
N MET A 417 -0.49 6.32 -12.29
CA MET A 417 -0.37 7.42 -11.33
C MET A 417 -1.25 7.14 -10.11
N SER A 418 -0.70 7.33 -8.91
CA SER A 418 -1.46 7.08 -7.69
C SER A 418 -2.64 8.03 -7.55
N LYS A 419 -3.71 7.54 -6.92
CA LYS A 419 -4.94 8.29 -6.65
C LYS A 419 -4.64 9.60 -5.92
N ILE A 420 -3.84 9.55 -4.86
CA ILE A 420 -3.49 10.73 -4.07
C ILE A 420 -2.61 11.71 -4.85
N ALA A 421 -1.62 11.26 -5.63
CA ALA A 421 -0.79 12.17 -6.43
C ALA A 421 -1.62 12.88 -7.52
N ARG A 422 -2.50 12.12 -8.19
CA ARG A 422 -3.44 12.65 -9.19
C ARG A 422 -4.35 13.71 -8.59
N ASN A 423 -4.96 13.43 -7.44
CA ASN A 423 -5.86 14.38 -6.78
C ASN A 423 -5.13 15.60 -6.22
N ARG A 424 -3.88 15.43 -5.75
CA ARG A 424 -3.03 16.55 -5.38
C ARG A 424 -2.77 17.49 -6.55
N TYR A 425 -2.36 16.95 -7.69
CA TYR A 425 -2.18 17.70 -8.92
C TYR A 425 -3.46 18.44 -9.34
N LYS A 426 -4.61 17.76 -9.31
CA LYS A 426 -5.91 18.38 -9.62
C LYS A 426 -6.29 19.53 -8.69
N LEU A 427 -5.94 19.47 -7.40
CA LEU A 427 -6.13 20.60 -6.50
C LEU A 427 -5.24 21.80 -6.85
N ASP A 428 -4.01 21.56 -7.29
CA ASP A 428 -3.12 22.64 -7.77
C ASP A 428 -3.71 23.27 -9.06
N VAL A 429 -4.22 22.46 -9.99
CA VAL A 429 -4.94 22.93 -11.19
C VAL A 429 -6.20 23.73 -10.83
N ALA A 430 -7.05 23.21 -9.93
CA ALA A 430 -8.27 23.89 -9.49
C ALA A 430 -7.98 25.25 -8.84
N LEU A 431 -6.89 25.35 -8.07
CA LEU A 431 -6.43 26.62 -7.52
C LEU A 431 -5.99 27.58 -8.63
N ALA A 432 -5.24 27.13 -9.63
CA ALA A 432 -4.85 27.95 -10.77
C ALA A 432 -6.06 28.44 -11.57
N GLN A 433 -7.04 27.57 -11.84
CA GLN A 433 -8.31 27.90 -12.48
C GLN A 433 -9.09 28.97 -11.70
N ALA A 434 -9.28 28.76 -10.39
CA ALA A 434 -9.98 29.72 -9.53
C ALA A 434 -9.26 31.07 -9.45
N SER A 435 -7.93 31.06 -9.59
CA SER A 435 -7.10 32.28 -9.53
C SER A 435 -7.06 33.06 -10.85
N THR A 436 -7.49 32.45 -11.95
CA THR A 436 -7.52 33.04 -13.31
C THR A 436 -8.94 33.31 -13.81
N GLY A 437 -9.94 33.19 -12.94
CA GLY A 437 -11.35 33.47 -13.27
C GLY A 437 -12.12 32.30 -13.86
N LEU A 438 -11.51 31.11 -13.99
CA LEU A 438 -12.17 29.90 -14.47
C LEU A 438 -12.95 29.20 -13.33
N TYR A 439 -13.88 29.92 -12.71
CA TYR A 439 -14.55 29.50 -11.48
C TYR A 439 -15.40 28.24 -11.64
N ASP A 440 -16.07 28.07 -12.79
CA ASP A 440 -16.86 26.87 -13.04
C ASP A 440 -15.99 25.62 -13.14
N LYS A 441 -14.94 25.67 -13.99
CA LYS A 441 -13.95 24.59 -14.11
C LYS A 441 -13.28 24.25 -12.77
N ALA A 442 -12.95 25.27 -11.97
CA ALA A 442 -12.37 25.08 -10.65
C ALA A 442 -13.33 24.37 -9.69
N GLY A 443 -14.62 24.72 -9.74
CA GLY A 443 -15.66 24.04 -8.99
C GLY A 443 -15.80 22.58 -9.39
N ASP A 444 -15.87 22.29 -10.70
CA ASP A 444 -16.00 20.93 -11.23
C ASP A 444 -14.79 20.07 -10.86
N THR A 445 -13.58 20.61 -11.00
CA THR A 445 -12.34 19.92 -10.60
C THR A 445 -12.30 19.63 -9.10
N LEU A 446 -12.78 20.56 -8.27
CA LEU A 446 -12.85 20.37 -6.81
C LEU A 446 -13.86 19.28 -6.42
N VAL A 447 -15.03 19.24 -7.08
CA VAL A 447 -16.03 18.18 -6.90
C VAL A 447 -15.45 16.82 -7.29
N GLU A 448 -14.76 16.75 -8.43
CA GLU A 448 -14.12 15.53 -8.90
C GLU A 448 -13.12 14.97 -7.87
N VAL A 449 -12.25 15.83 -7.32
CA VAL A 449 -11.30 15.43 -6.28
C VAL A 449 -12.00 14.95 -5.01
N GLY A 450 -13.02 15.68 -4.56
CA GLY A 450 -13.76 15.33 -3.34
C GLY A 450 -14.53 14.03 -3.45
N MET A 451 -15.04 13.71 -4.65
CA MET A 451 -15.71 12.44 -4.94
C MET A 451 -14.74 11.27 -5.08
N ASP A 452 -13.57 11.49 -5.69
CA ASP A 452 -12.57 10.44 -5.84
C ASP A 452 -11.95 10.10 -4.47
N ALA A 453 -11.55 11.08 -3.66
CA ALA A 453 -10.85 10.86 -2.39
C ALA A 453 -11.47 11.63 -1.19
N PRO A 454 -12.69 11.27 -0.75
CA PRO A 454 -13.47 12.02 0.24
C PRO A 454 -12.84 12.07 1.64
N GLU A 455 -12.13 11.03 2.07
CA GLU A 455 -11.44 11.03 3.36
C GLU A 455 -10.17 11.90 3.30
N TRP A 456 -9.37 11.72 2.25
CA TRP A 456 -8.11 12.44 2.09
C TRP A 456 -8.29 13.94 1.92
N VAL A 457 -9.32 14.39 1.18
CA VAL A 457 -9.56 15.80 0.89
C VAL A 457 -9.84 16.63 2.15
N ARG A 458 -10.44 16.01 3.20
CA ARG A 458 -10.72 16.64 4.51
C ARG A 458 -9.46 17.09 5.24
N HIS A 459 -8.32 16.47 4.94
CA HIS A 459 -7.03 16.77 5.57
C HIS A 459 -6.15 17.70 4.71
N GLN A 460 -6.69 18.21 3.59
CA GLN A 460 -5.98 19.14 2.71
C GLN A 460 -6.37 20.58 2.98
N ALA A 461 -5.40 21.50 2.88
CA ALA A 461 -5.63 22.93 3.05
C ALA A 461 -6.20 23.60 1.77
N LEU A 462 -5.88 23.07 0.59
CA LEU A 462 -6.24 23.68 -0.69
C LEU A 462 -7.76 23.79 -0.95
N PRO A 463 -8.60 22.78 -0.62
CA PRO A 463 -10.05 22.89 -0.81
C PRO A 463 -10.64 24.16 -0.21
N GLY A 464 -10.29 24.51 1.04
CA GLY A 464 -10.76 25.75 1.67
C GLY A 464 -10.25 27.02 1.00
N VAL A 465 -9.01 27.02 0.47
CA VAL A 465 -8.47 28.15 -0.29
C VAL A 465 -9.21 28.33 -1.61
N ILE A 466 -9.50 27.25 -2.33
CA ILE A 466 -10.28 27.25 -3.56
C ILE A 466 -11.71 27.71 -3.27
N GLY A 467 -12.35 27.17 -2.23
CA GLY A 467 -13.67 27.57 -1.75
C GLY A 467 -13.79 29.06 -1.46
N LYS A 468 -12.81 29.64 -0.75
CA LYS A 468 -12.76 31.10 -0.50
C LYS A 468 -12.67 31.93 -1.77
N ARG A 469 -11.98 31.45 -2.82
CA ARG A 469 -11.92 32.15 -4.12
C ARG A 469 -13.24 32.04 -4.87
N LEU A 470 -13.86 30.86 -4.89
CA LEU A 470 -15.16 30.61 -5.50
C LEU A 470 -16.29 31.41 -4.80
N ALA A 471 -16.19 31.60 -3.48
CA ALA A 471 -17.19 32.30 -2.69
C ALA A 471 -17.30 33.80 -3.03
N ARG A 472 -16.26 34.37 -3.68
CA ARG A 472 -16.31 35.74 -4.24
C ARG A 472 -17.31 35.87 -5.40
N VAL A 473 -17.68 34.75 -6.00
CA VAL A 473 -18.60 34.68 -7.14
C VAL A 473 -19.95 34.11 -6.71
N SER A 474 -19.97 32.98 -5.99
CA SER A 474 -21.20 32.37 -5.50
C SER A 474 -20.99 31.60 -4.21
N THR A 475 -21.48 32.15 -3.10
CA THR A 475 -21.48 31.48 -1.79
C THR A 475 -22.40 30.25 -1.79
N ALA A 476 -23.52 30.30 -2.52
CA ALA A 476 -24.45 29.18 -2.66
C ALA A 476 -23.78 27.96 -3.33
N LYS A 477 -23.04 28.19 -4.43
CA LYS A 477 -22.30 27.14 -5.14
C LYS A 477 -21.24 26.50 -4.23
N VAL A 478 -20.54 27.31 -3.43
CA VAL A 478 -19.52 26.80 -2.50
C VAL A 478 -20.13 25.95 -1.37
N ARG A 479 -21.29 26.34 -0.83
CA ARG A 479 -22.02 25.52 0.14
C ARG A 479 -22.43 24.19 -0.47
N GLN A 480 -23.02 24.21 -1.66
CA GLN A 480 -23.41 22.99 -2.38
C GLN A 480 -22.22 22.06 -2.63
N ILE A 481 -21.07 22.59 -3.07
CA ILE A 481 -19.85 21.79 -3.25
C ILE A 481 -19.37 21.23 -1.89
N GLY A 482 -19.38 22.05 -0.83
CA GLY A 482 -18.97 21.64 0.50
C GLY A 482 -19.82 20.50 1.07
N ASP A 483 -21.15 20.59 0.91
CA ASP A 483 -22.10 19.54 1.30
C ASP A 483 -21.85 18.26 0.48
N LEU A 484 -21.63 18.41 -0.84
CA LEU A 484 -21.43 17.31 -1.77
C LEU A 484 -20.16 16.50 -1.48
N ILE A 485 -19.06 17.17 -1.11
CA ILE A 485 -17.78 16.50 -0.81
C ILE A 485 -17.57 16.23 0.69
N GLY A 486 -18.49 16.67 1.55
CA GLY A 486 -18.42 16.52 3.00
C GLY A 486 -17.26 17.30 3.64
N VAL A 487 -16.93 18.49 3.11
CA VAL A 487 -15.89 19.38 3.63
C VAL A 487 -16.45 20.79 3.74
N PRO A 488 -16.49 21.42 4.93
CA PRO A 488 -16.88 22.82 5.04
C PRO A 488 -15.83 23.70 4.37
N LEU A 489 -16.18 24.29 3.22
CA LEU A 489 -15.27 25.10 2.39
C LEU A 489 -15.21 26.57 2.82
N ILE A 490 -16.23 27.04 3.54
CA ILE A 490 -16.33 28.37 4.13
C ILE A 490 -16.93 28.23 5.53
N SER A 491 -16.41 29.02 6.47
CA SER A 491 -16.89 29.13 7.86
C SER A 491 -18.05 30.10 7.95
#